data_AF-A0A8S3RY43-F1
#
_entry.id   AF-A0A8S3RY43-F1
#
_cell.length_a   1.000
_cell.length_b   1.000
_cell.length_c   1.000
_cell.angle_alpha   90.00
_cell.angle_beta   90.00
_cell.angle_gamma   90.00
#
_symmetry.space_group_name_H-M   'P 1'
#
loop_
_entity.id
_entity.type
_entity.pdbx_description
1 polymer ?
#
loop_
_entity_poly.entity_id
_entity_poly.type
_entity_poly.pdbx_seq_one_letter_code
_entity_poly.pdbx_strand_id
1 'polypeptide(L)'
;MDYVSIKRISEHYATRYVDLDTIEKAIKSINKGKAEDVFGISIENVLYAGQQFKLFLHKLINRMFQDRVLPDIIKTGLLSPVFKNKGDKNDAKYYRGITVLPILLKIIEFILRIDLRSGSLKLQSILQKGFTANTSPLNAAIILEEVHKKSVVIQVQPSNRKKSEDPVRIYINNNAMPISDKSPHLGILRSTTSQKTQDATVEQNITKSRRAAYSLMSAGMHGENGLDPSTAIQLFKTFVQPILTYGLEVILPTSKKPT
;
A
#
# COMPACT_ATOMS: atom_id res chain seq x y z
N MET A 1 14.72 -7.72 -1.02
CA MET A 1 14.20 -8.59 -2.10
C MET A 1 15.44 -9.27 -2.63
N ASP A 2 15.64 -10.52 -2.25
CA ASP A 2 16.98 -11.10 -2.30
C ASP A 2 17.25 -11.71 -3.67
N TYR A 3 18.52 -11.77 -4.05
CA TYR A 3 18.98 -12.17 -5.39
C TYR A 3 18.42 -13.55 -5.83
N VAL A 4 18.17 -14.43 -4.86
CA VAL A 4 17.57 -15.76 -5.05
C VAL A 4 16.12 -15.68 -5.54
N SER A 5 15.34 -14.70 -5.06
CA SER A 5 13.96 -14.48 -5.50
C SER A 5 13.88 -14.01 -6.95
N ILE A 6 14.86 -13.23 -7.40
CA ILE A 6 14.93 -12.69 -8.77
C ILE A 6 15.25 -13.79 -9.79
N LYS A 7 16.18 -14.70 -9.47
CA LYS A 7 16.50 -15.87 -10.32
C LYS A 7 15.29 -16.80 -10.52
N ARG A 8 14.56 -17.07 -9.43
CA ARG A 8 13.38 -17.95 -9.44
C ARG A 8 12.22 -17.37 -10.25
N ILE A 9 12.07 -16.04 -10.21
CA ILE A 9 11.16 -15.30 -11.09
C ILE A 9 11.63 -15.50 -12.54
N SER A 10 12.88 -15.20 -12.89
CA SER A 10 13.33 -15.27 -14.29
C SER A 10 13.19 -16.67 -14.93
N GLU A 11 13.40 -17.75 -14.18
CA GLU A 11 13.25 -19.13 -14.68
C GLU A 11 11.79 -19.49 -15.01
N HIS A 12 10.81 -18.95 -14.28
CA HIS A 12 9.39 -19.25 -14.49
C HIS A 12 8.78 -18.56 -15.72
N TYR A 13 9.36 -17.44 -16.18
CA TYR A 13 8.88 -16.71 -17.36
C TYR A 13 9.53 -17.17 -18.68
N ALA A 14 10.62 -17.94 -18.60
CA ALA A 14 11.51 -18.20 -19.72
C ALA A 14 11.24 -19.53 -20.45
N THR A 15 10.10 -20.16 -20.19
CA THR A 15 9.61 -21.40 -20.84
C THR A 15 8.14 -21.31 -21.24
N ARG A 16 7.54 -20.12 -21.18
CA ARG A 16 6.09 -19.97 -21.26
C ARG A 16 5.59 -19.88 -22.70
N TYR A 17 4.63 -20.75 -23.00
CA TYR A 17 3.77 -20.64 -24.16
C TYR A 17 2.62 -19.66 -23.87
N VAL A 18 2.41 -18.71 -24.77
CA VAL A 18 1.33 -17.73 -24.74
C VAL A 18 0.27 -18.21 -25.73
N ASP A 19 -0.97 -18.33 -25.26
CA ASP A 19 -2.09 -18.71 -26.12
C ASP A 19 -2.56 -17.56 -27.01
N LEU A 20 -3.33 -17.91 -28.05
CA LEU A 20 -3.85 -16.93 -28.99
C LEU A 20 -4.82 -15.93 -28.33
N ASP A 21 -5.59 -16.37 -27.34
CA ASP A 21 -6.54 -15.52 -26.61
C ASP A 21 -5.82 -14.41 -25.82
N THR A 22 -4.69 -14.72 -25.19
CA THR A 22 -3.87 -13.71 -24.50
C THR A 22 -3.29 -12.70 -25.49
N ILE A 23 -2.89 -13.13 -26.70
CA ILE A 23 -2.47 -12.21 -27.77
C ILE A 23 -3.62 -11.27 -28.16
N GLU A 24 -4.84 -11.80 -28.35
CA GLU A 24 -5.99 -10.97 -28.68
C GLU A 24 -6.35 -9.99 -27.57
N LYS A 25 -6.31 -10.43 -26.32
CA LYS A 25 -6.49 -9.56 -25.14
C LYS A 25 -5.44 -8.46 -25.10
N ALA A 26 -4.18 -8.78 -25.39
CA ALA A 26 -3.10 -7.80 -25.43
C ALA A 26 -3.34 -6.74 -26.51
N ILE A 27 -3.70 -7.15 -27.72
CA ILE A 27 -4.03 -6.23 -28.82
C ILE A 27 -5.19 -5.30 -28.43
N LYS A 28 -6.29 -5.87 -27.89
CA LYS A 28 -7.48 -5.10 -27.49
C LYS A 28 -7.22 -4.17 -26.30
N SER A 29 -6.21 -4.43 -25.49
CA SER A 29 -5.88 -3.60 -24.32
C SER A 29 -5.20 -2.27 -24.66
N ILE A 30 -4.61 -2.18 -25.86
CA ILE A 30 -3.92 -0.98 -26.31
C ILE A 30 -4.96 -0.02 -26.88
N ASN A 31 -4.94 1.22 -26.38
CA ASN A 31 -5.89 2.25 -26.79
C ASN A 31 -5.71 2.62 -28.26
N LYS A 32 -6.84 2.77 -28.97
CA LYS A 32 -6.93 3.28 -30.35
C LYS A 32 -6.68 4.79 -30.40
N GLY A 33 -6.40 5.32 -31.60
CA GLY A 33 -6.18 6.73 -31.88
C GLY A 33 -4.90 7.28 -31.25
N LYS A 34 -3.89 6.41 -31.05
CA LYS A 34 -2.58 6.79 -30.52
C LYS A 34 -1.58 6.93 -31.67
N ALA A 35 -0.48 7.63 -31.38
CA ALA A 35 0.59 7.82 -32.35
C ALA A 35 1.15 6.49 -32.85
N GLU A 36 1.51 6.47 -34.12
CA GLU A 36 2.24 5.38 -34.77
C GLU A 36 3.61 5.19 -34.11
N ASP A 37 4.13 3.97 -34.21
CA ASP A 37 5.49 3.69 -33.78
C ASP A 37 6.55 4.12 -34.81
N VAL A 38 7.81 3.82 -34.51
CA VAL A 38 8.97 4.15 -35.37
C VAL A 38 8.89 3.51 -36.77
N PHE A 39 8.04 2.52 -36.97
CA PHE A 39 7.83 1.82 -38.24
C PHE A 39 6.57 2.30 -38.98
N GLY A 40 5.89 3.34 -38.49
CA GLY A 40 4.61 3.80 -39.04
C GLY A 40 3.46 2.82 -38.75
N ILE A 41 3.59 1.96 -37.75
CA ILE A 41 2.57 0.97 -37.40
C ILE A 41 1.71 1.51 -36.25
N SER A 42 0.39 1.56 -36.46
CA SER A 42 -0.60 1.84 -35.43
C SER A 42 -1.20 0.55 -34.86
N ILE A 43 -1.90 0.64 -33.72
CA ILE A 43 -2.60 -0.52 -33.17
C ILE A 43 -3.76 -0.97 -34.06
N GLU A 44 -4.36 -0.04 -34.81
CA GLU A 44 -5.43 -0.29 -35.77
C GLU A 44 -4.94 -1.21 -36.90
N ASN A 45 -3.71 -0.99 -37.40
CA ASN A 45 -3.12 -1.89 -38.40
C ASN A 45 -3.09 -3.35 -37.88
N VAL A 46 -2.64 -3.55 -36.63
CA VAL A 46 -2.57 -4.89 -36.02
C VAL A 46 -3.95 -5.46 -35.73
N LEU A 47 -4.88 -4.63 -35.26
CA LEU A 47 -6.24 -5.06 -34.91
C LEU A 47 -7.02 -5.54 -36.14
N TYR A 48 -6.83 -4.86 -37.29
CA TYR A 48 -7.57 -5.11 -38.52
C TYR A 48 -6.80 -5.94 -39.56
N ALA A 49 -5.56 -6.37 -39.27
CA ALA A 49 -4.75 -7.22 -40.17
C ALA A 49 -5.29 -8.65 -40.39
N GLY A 50 -6.39 -9.02 -39.73
CA GLY A 50 -7.05 -10.31 -39.90
C GLY A 50 -6.41 -11.46 -39.12
N GLN A 51 -7.01 -12.65 -39.23
CA GLN A 51 -6.66 -13.80 -38.41
C GLN A 51 -5.26 -14.37 -38.70
N GLN A 52 -4.85 -14.38 -39.98
CA GLN A 52 -3.55 -14.93 -40.37
C GLN A 52 -2.40 -14.12 -39.77
N PHE A 53 -2.54 -12.80 -39.71
CA PHE A 53 -1.54 -11.94 -39.07
C PHE A 53 -1.43 -12.21 -37.57
N LYS A 54 -2.56 -12.38 -36.87
CA LYS A 54 -2.55 -12.73 -35.44
C LYS A 54 -1.89 -14.08 -35.18
N LEU A 55 -2.12 -15.08 -36.04
CA LEU A 55 -1.47 -16.39 -35.96
C LEU A 55 0.05 -16.28 -36.15
N PHE A 56 0.49 -15.45 -37.10
CA PHE A 56 1.90 -15.14 -37.28
C PHE A 56 2.50 -14.47 -36.04
N LEU A 57 1.82 -13.44 -35.50
CA LEU A 57 2.26 -12.71 -34.31
C LEU A 57 2.41 -13.65 -33.10
N HIS A 58 1.45 -14.56 -32.92
CA HIS A 58 1.47 -15.58 -31.88
C HIS A 58 2.67 -16.53 -32.02
N LYS A 59 2.98 -17.01 -33.24
CA LYS A 59 4.17 -17.84 -33.48
C LYS A 59 5.46 -17.07 -33.20
N LEU A 60 5.54 -15.82 -33.65
CA LEU A 60 6.70 -14.96 -33.48
C LEU A 60 7.00 -14.68 -32.00
N ILE A 61 5.98 -14.29 -31.23
CA ILE A 61 6.11 -13.98 -29.80
C ILE A 61 6.52 -15.23 -29.02
N ASN A 62 5.88 -16.37 -29.27
CA ASN A 62 6.25 -17.62 -28.63
C ASN A 62 7.70 -18.03 -28.96
N ARG A 63 8.15 -17.80 -30.19
CA ARG A 63 9.53 -18.03 -30.56
C ARG A 63 10.50 -17.13 -29.78
N MET A 64 10.20 -15.84 -29.65
CA MET A 64 11.01 -14.92 -28.84
C MET A 64 11.09 -15.35 -27.36
N PHE A 65 9.99 -15.83 -26.78
CA PHE A 65 9.99 -16.34 -25.40
C PHE A 65 10.77 -17.64 -25.25
N GLN A 66 10.67 -18.56 -26.21
CA GLN A 66 11.46 -19.80 -26.24
C GLN A 66 12.95 -19.52 -26.36
N ASP A 67 13.33 -18.63 -27.28
CA ASP A 67 14.72 -18.26 -27.53
C ASP A 67 15.28 -17.34 -26.43
N ARG A 68 14.41 -16.74 -25.60
CA ARG A 68 14.75 -15.75 -24.56
C ARG A 68 15.46 -14.52 -25.12
N VAL A 69 15.20 -14.21 -26.39
CA VAL A 69 15.82 -13.08 -27.10
C VAL A 69 14.72 -12.21 -27.67
N LEU A 70 14.69 -10.96 -27.23
CA LEU A 70 13.97 -9.89 -27.90
C LEU A 70 14.95 -9.18 -28.85
N PRO A 71 14.64 -9.07 -30.15
CA PRO A 71 15.45 -8.32 -31.11
C PRO A 71 15.62 -6.85 -30.69
N ASP A 72 16.77 -6.24 -30.98
CA ASP A 72 17.00 -4.82 -30.63
C ASP A 72 16.12 -3.86 -31.43
N ILE A 73 15.72 -4.25 -32.64
CA ILE A 73 14.80 -3.47 -33.49
C ILE A 73 13.46 -3.19 -32.78
N ILE A 74 12.92 -4.14 -32.01
CA ILE A 74 11.65 -3.93 -31.29
C ILE A 74 11.83 -3.17 -29.97
N LYS A 75 13.07 -2.98 -29.51
CA LYS A 75 13.40 -2.18 -28.31
C LYS A 75 13.61 -0.70 -28.62
N THR A 76 13.73 -0.35 -29.91
CA THR A 76 14.01 1.01 -30.36
C THR A 76 12.70 1.79 -30.48
N GLY A 77 12.53 2.83 -29.67
CA GLY A 77 11.34 3.69 -29.66
C GLY A 77 11.61 5.10 -30.17
N LEU A 78 10.54 5.81 -30.53
CA LEU A 78 10.59 7.19 -31.01
C LEU A 78 10.49 8.18 -29.83
N LEU A 79 11.52 8.99 -29.61
CA LEU A 79 11.50 10.05 -28.59
C LEU A 79 10.69 11.26 -29.10
N SER A 80 9.62 11.61 -28.40
CA SER A 80 8.72 12.71 -28.74
C SER A 80 8.58 13.69 -27.58
N PRO A 81 8.82 15.00 -27.78
CA PRO A 81 8.61 16.01 -26.75
C PRO A 81 7.14 16.39 -26.65
N VAL A 82 6.54 16.22 -25.48
CA VAL A 82 5.15 16.60 -25.19
C VAL A 82 5.11 17.82 -24.29
N PHE A 83 4.48 18.90 -24.76
CA PHE A 83 4.39 20.15 -24.03
C PHE A 83 3.56 19.99 -22.74
N LYS A 84 4.03 20.58 -21.63
CA LYS A 84 3.37 20.52 -20.31
C LYS A 84 2.13 21.43 -20.23
N ASN A 85 1.73 22.08 -21.32
CA ASN A 85 0.65 23.08 -21.38
C ASN A 85 0.83 24.22 -20.37
N LYS A 86 2.09 24.60 -20.10
CA LYS A 86 2.44 25.70 -19.21
C LYS A 86 3.81 26.26 -19.59
N GLY A 87 3.99 27.57 -19.41
CA GLY A 87 5.25 28.26 -19.70
C GLY A 87 5.47 28.55 -21.19
N ASP A 88 6.71 28.88 -21.53
CA ASP A 88 7.13 29.20 -22.90
C ASP A 88 7.35 27.93 -23.73
N LYS A 89 6.89 27.93 -24.98
CA LYS A 89 7.09 26.82 -25.93
C LYS A 89 8.53 26.74 -26.45
N ASN A 90 9.30 27.83 -26.33
CA ASN A 90 10.71 27.83 -26.74
C ASN A 90 11.65 27.28 -25.67
N ASP A 91 11.15 27.02 -24.46
CA ASP A 91 11.96 26.52 -23.36
C ASP A 91 11.72 25.02 -23.13
N ALA A 92 12.78 24.23 -23.32
CA ALA A 92 12.77 22.77 -23.21
C ALA A 92 12.29 22.25 -21.84
N LYS A 93 12.42 23.03 -20.75
CA LYS A 93 11.98 22.61 -19.41
C LYS A 93 10.47 22.38 -19.32
N TYR A 94 9.71 23.02 -20.21
CA TYR A 94 8.25 22.89 -20.30
C TYR A 94 7.79 21.73 -21.19
N TYR A 95 8.71 20.87 -21.63
CA TYR A 95 8.37 19.63 -22.34
C TYR A 95 8.64 18.40 -21.45
N ARG A 96 7.98 17.30 -21.77
CA ARG A 96 8.25 15.96 -21.26
C ARG A 96 8.74 15.12 -22.43
N GLY A 97 9.92 14.51 -22.31
CA GLY A 97 10.32 13.47 -23.25
C GLY A 97 9.46 12.23 -23.01
N ILE A 98 8.73 11.79 -24.04
CA ILE A 98 7.96 10.55 -24.02
C ILE A 98 8.47 9.68 -25.16
N THR A 99 8.77 8.42 -24.85
CA THR A 99 9.17 7.47 -25.89
C THR A 99 7.97 6.66 -26.34
N VAL A 100 7.64 6.74 -27.63
CA VAL A 100 6.65 5.89 -28.28
C VAL A 100 7.30 4.57 -28.63
N LEU A 101 6.94 3.52 -27.89
CA LEU A 101 7.47 2.17 -28.11
C LEU A 101 6.79 1.47 -29.31
N PRO A 102 7.49 0.56 -30.01
CA PRO A 102 6.92 -0.29 -31.04
C PRO A 102 5.68 -1.06 -30.56
N ILE A 103 4.69 -1.21 -31.44
CA ILE A 103 3.43 -1.89 -31.10
C ILE A 103 3.67 -3.33 -30.66
N LEU A 104 4.59 -4.04 -31.32
CA LEU A 104 4.96 -5.40 -30.95
C LEU A 104 5.53 -5.48 -29.53
N LEU A 105 6.38 -4.52 -29.13
CA LEU A 105 6.91 -4.46 -27.77
C LEU A 105 5.81 -4.19 -26.74
N LYS A 106 4.89 -3.26 -27.02
CA LYS A 106 3.75 -2.98 -26.12
C LYS A 106 2.86 -4.22 -25.89
N ILE A 107 2.67 -5.04 -26.92
CA ILE A 107 1.95 -6.32 -26.80
C ILE A 107 2.70 -7.27 -25.87
N ILE A 108 4.01 -7.42 -26.05
CA ILE A 108 4.87 -8.26 -25.19
C ILE A 108 4.86 -7.76 -23.75
N GLU A 109 5.00 -6.45 -23.53
CA GLU A 109 4.93 -5.82 -22.21
C GLU A 109 3.58 -6.09 -21.53
N PHE A 110 2.48 -6.06 -22.27
CA PHE A 110 1.16 -6.39 -21.71
C PHE A 110 1.10 -7.82 -21.20
N ILE A 111 1.59 -8.77 -22.00
CA ILE A 111 1.62 -10.20 -21.67
C ILE A 111 2.45 -10.41 -20.39
N LEU A 112 3.67 -9.85 -20.36
CA LEU A 112 4.54 -9.92 -19.18
C LEU A 112 3.90 -9.27 -17.95
N ARG A 113 3.19 -8.16 -18.13
CA ARG A 113 2.53 -7.43 -17.04
C ARG A 113 1.41 -8.24 -16.38
N ILE A 114 0.64 -9.03 -17.13
CA ILE A 114 -0.40 -9.89 -16.56
C ILE A 114 0.21 -10.82 -15.51
N ASP A 115 1.29 -11.48 -15.87
CA ASP A 115 1.90 -12.46 -15.00
C ASP A 115 2.68 -11.80 -13.85
N LEU A 116 3.44 -10.73 -14.12
CA LEU A 116 4.19 -10.01 -13.10
C LEU A 116 3.27 -9.43 -12.02
N ARG A 117 2.07 -8.97 -12.39
CA ARG A 117 1.09 -8.45 -11.41
C ARG A 117 0.58 -9.54 -10.47
N SER A 118 0.40 -10.77 -10.95
CA SER A 118 -0.11 -11.87 -10.12
C SER A 118 0.78 -12.20 -8.90
N GLY A 119 2.10 -12.08 -9.07
CA GLY A 119 3.08 -12.26 -8.00
C GLY A 119 3.43 -10.97 -7.25
N SER A 120 3.74 -9.90 -7.99
CA SER A 120 4.31 -8.66 -7.42
C SER A 120 3.32 -7.88 -6.55
N LEU A 121 2.02 -7.89 -6.90
CA LEU A 121 1.01 -7.18 -6.12
C LEU A 121 0.85 -7.76 -4.71
N LYS A 122 1.16 -9.05 -4.51
CA LYS A 122 1.10 -9.69 -3.17
C LYS A 122 2.20 -9.21 -2.24
N LEU A 123 3.34 -8.77 -2.80
CA LEU A 123 4.50 -8.30 -2.05
C LEU A 123 4.51 -6.76 -1.89
N GLN A 124 3.59 -6.08 -2.55
CA GLN A 124 3.55 -4.62 -2.57
C GLN A 124 3.09 -4.08 -1.21
N SER A 125 3.75 -3.01 -0.74
CA SER A 125 3.32 -2.30 0.47
C SER A 125 1.89 -1.79 0.32
N ILE A 126 1.10 -1.90 1.38
CA ILE A 126 -0.28 -1.38 1.46
C ILE A 126 -0.31 0.13 1.22
N LEU A 127 0.78 0.85 1.51
CA LEU A 127 0.90 2.30 1.31
C LEU A 127 1.20 2.69 -0.14
N GLN A 128 1.63 1.75 -0.99
CA GLN A 128 1.92 2.03 -2.40
C GLN A 128 0.61 2.13 -3.19
N LYS A 129 0.17 3.36 -3.48
CA LYS A 129 -1.05 3.64 -4.27
C LYS A 129 -0.77 3.98 -5.75
N GLY A 130 0.48 4.29 -6.08
CA GLY A 130 0.89 4.59 -7.46
C GLY A 130 0.97 3.33 -8.31
N PHE A 131 0.34 3.35 -9.49
CA PHE A 131 0.32 2.24 -10.47
C PHE A 131 -0.27 0.91 -9.94
N THR A 132 -1.03 0.97 -8.85
CA THR A 132 -1.72 -0.16 -8.24
C THR A 132 -3.17 -0.21 -8.73
N ALA A 133 -3.70 -1.42 -8.94
CA ALA A 133 -5.07 -1.59 -9.37
C ALA A 133 -6.05 -1.11 -8.29
N ASN A 134 -7.20 -0.54 -8.70
CA ASN A 134 -8.25 -0.05 -7.81
C ASN A 134 -7.80 1.03 -6.80
N THR A 135 -6.72 1.75 -7.08
CA THR A 135 -6.26 2.87 -6.27
C THR A 135 -6.01 4.11 -7.10
N SER A 136 -5.97 5.26 -6.43
CA SER A 136 -5.71 6.56 -7.05
C SER A 136 -4.72 7.38 -6.21
N PRO A 137 -4.13 8.46 -6.78
CA PRO A 137 -3.36 9.42 -6.01
C PRO A 137 -4.17 10.04 -4.86
N LEU A 138 -5.49 10.17 -5.03
CA LEU A 138 -6.38 10.69 -4.00
C LEU A 138 -6.41 9.78 -2.77
N ASN A 139 -6.39 8.45 -2.94
CA ASN A 139 -6.35 7.53 -1.81
C ASN A 139 -5.08 7.72 -0.96
N ALA A 140 -3.95 8.05 -1.59
CA ALA A 140 -2.73 8.39 -0.86
C ALA A 140 -2.87 9.74 -0.14
N ALA A 141 -3.46 10.74 -0.81
CA ALA A 141 -3.69 12.06 -0.22
C ALA A 141 -4.60 11.99 1.01
N ILE A 142 -5.68 11.21 0.98
CA ILE A 142 -6.59 11.02 2.12
C ILE A 142 -5.85 10.41 3.31
N ILE A 143 -5.03 9.38 3.09
CA ILE A 143 -4.23 8.78 4.18
C ILE A 143 -3.31 9.83 4.78
N LEU A 144 -2.64 10.62 3.95
CA LEU A 144 -1.73 11.67 4.40
C LEU A 144 -2.47 12.77 5.18
N GLU A 145 -3.64 13.20 4.70
CA GLU A 145 -4.47 14.21 5.35
C GLU A 145 -4.99 13.71 6.71
N GLU A 146 -5.43 12.47 6.78
CA GLU A 146 -5.91 11.85 8.01
C GLU A 146 -4.79 11.70 9.05
N VAL A 147 -3.60 11.30 8.60
CA VAL A 147 -2.39 11.26 9.44
C VAL A 147 -2.06 12.67 9.93
N HIS A 148 -2.09 13.68 9.06
CA HIS A 148 -1.81 15.06 9.44
C HIS A 148 -2.81 15.57 10.50
N LYS A 149 -4.12 15.34 10.31
CA LYS A 149 -5.18 15.77 11.23
C LYS A 149 -5.09 15.08 12.60
N LYS A 150 -4.76 13.79 12.64
CA LYS A 150 -4.73 13.00 13.88
C LYS A 150 -3.39 13.05 14.61
N SER A 151 -2.33 13.50 13.94
CA SER A 151 -1.01 13.60 14.55
C SER A 151 -0.95 14.74 15.56
N VAL A 152 -0.38 14.46 16.71
CA VAL A 152 -0.18 15.42 17.81
C VAL A 152 1.20 15.23 18.40
N VAL A 153 1.74 16.28 19.03
CA VAL A 153 3.01 16.23 19.74
C VAL A 153 2.74 16.04 21.22
N ILE A 154 3.29 14.97 21.81
CA ILE A 154 3.34 14.80 23.25
C ILE A 154 4.75 15.13 23.72
N GLN A 155 4.88 16.10 24.60
CA GLN A 155 6.16 16.48 25.20
C GLN A 155 6.41 15.63 26.44
N VAL A 156 7.15 14.54 26.24
CA VAL A 156 7.52 13.65 27.34
C VAL A 156 8.60 14.32 28.18
N GLN A 157 8.30 14.57 29.46
CA GLN A 157 9.26 15.15 30.39
C GLN A 157 10.02 14.02 31.13
N PRO A 158 11.37 14.02 31.10
CA PRO A 158 12.14 13.13 31.94
C PRO A 158 12.06 13.56 33.41
N SER A 159 11.99 12.59 34.32
CA SER A 159 11.79 12.79 35.76
C SER A 159 12.84 13.66 36.46
N ASN A 160 14.04 13.83 35.87
CA ASN A 160 15.19 14.47 36.52
C ASN A 160 15.76 15.73 35.80
N ARG A 161 15.08 16.33 34.81
CA ARG A 161 15.55 17.57 34.16
C ARG A 161 14.63 18.76 34.48
N LYS A 162 15.23 19.93 34.74
CA LYS A 162 14.52 21.23 34.83
C LYS A 162 13.69 21.42 33.56
N LYS A 163 12.45 21.91 33.71
CA LYS A 163 11.59 22.35 32.60
C LYS A 163 12.42 23.27 31.69
N SER A 164 12.63 22.89 30.44
CA SER A 164 12.96 23.88 29.41
C SER A 164 11.76 24.82 29.29
N GLU A 165 11.99 26.13 29.32
CA GLU A 165 10.91 27.13 29.32
C GLU A 165 10.10 27.12 28.02
N ASP A 166 10.71 26.71 26.90
CA ASP A 166 10.03 26.67 25.61
C ASP A 166 9.67 25.24 25.15
N PRO A 167 8.39 24.99 24.79
CA PRO A 167 7.97 23.74 24.19
C PRO A 167 8.63 23.56 22.82
N VAL A 168 9.29 22.42 22.58
CA VAL A 168 9.79 22.05 21.25
C VAL A 168 8.60 21.94 20.29
N ARG A 169 8.59 22.81 19.27
CA ARG A 169 7.57 22.82 18.22
C ARG A 169 8.04 21.97 17.04
N ILE A 170 7.22 21.01 16.66
CA ILE A 170 7.43 20.19 15.46
C ILE A 170 6.52 20.75 14.37
N TYR A 171 7.08 20.92 13.17
CA TYR A 171 6.35 21.44 12.02
C TYR A 171 6.23 20.36 10.95
N ILE A 172 5.03 20.22 10.37
CA ILE A 172 4.79 19.41 9.17
C ILE A 172 4.28 20.37 8.09
N ASN A 173 4.98 20.45 6.95
CA ASN A 173 4.66 21.39 5.86
C ASN A 173 4.52 22.85 6.36
N ASN A 174 5.45 23.31 7.20
CA ASN A 174 5.45 24.62 7.86
C ASN A 174 4.27 24.89 8.82
N ASN A 175 3.37 23.92 9.02
CA ASN A 175 2.31 24.02 10.02
C ASN A 175 2.79 23.44 11.35
N ALA A 176 2.67 24.22 12.42
CA ALA A 176 2.97 23.74 13.77
C ALA A 176 1.99 22.65 14.17
N MET A 177 2.51 21.51 14.60
CA MET A 177 1.68 20.40 15.05
C MET A 177 1.04 20.72 16.41
N PRO A 178 -0.23 20.35 16.64
CA PRO A 178 -0.89 20.57 17.92
C PRO A 178 -0.18 19.80 19.03
N ILE A 179 0.09 20.48 20.15
CA ILE A 179 0.63 19.87 21.35
C ILE A 179 -0.55 19.33 22.17
N SER A 180 -0.44 18.08 22.63
CA SER A 180 -1.44 17.46 23.50
C SER A 180 -0.77 16.79 24.69
N ASP A 181 -1.43 16.85 25.85
CA ASP A 181 -0.99 16.17 27.08
C ASP A 181 -1.22 14.66 27.04
N LYS A 182 -2.14 14.20 26.20
CA LYS A 182 -2.49 12.79 26.04
C LYS A 182 -2.94 12.45 24.62
N SER A 183 -2.53 11.29 24.10
CA SER A 183 -2.99 10.79 22.81
C SER A 183 -2.89 9.26 22.73
N PRO A 184 -3.88 8.57 22.14
CA PRO A 184 -3.81 7.14 21.91
C PRO A 184 -2.73 6.83 20.86
N HIS A 185 -1.84 5.90 21.17
CA HIS A 185 -0.85 5.37 20.24
C HIS A 185 -0.77 3.85 20.40
N LEU A 186 -1.09 3.12 19.32
CA LEU A 186 -1.17 1.65 19.31
C LEU A 186 -2.04 1.12 20.47
N GLY A 187 -3.20 1.74 20.69
CA GLY A 187 -4.15 1.36 21.73
C GLY A 187 -3.78 1.73 23.18
N ILE A 188 -2.57 2.26 23.41
CA ILE A 188 -2.09 2.75 24.72
C ILE A 188 -2.23 4.27 24.78
N LEU A 189 -2.73 4.82 25.88
CA LEU A 189 -2.88 6.27 26.04
C LEU A 189 -1.56 6.89 26.51
N ARG A 190 -0.77 7.44 25.58
CA ARG A 190 0.49 8.10 25.89
C ARG A 190 0.23 9.47 26.51
N SER A 191 0.98 9.81 27.54
CA SER A 191 0.93 11.12 28.20
C SER A 191 2.33 11.71 28.44
N THR A 192 2.40 12.91 29.01
CA THR A 192 3.63 13.68 29.29
C THR A 192 4.58 12.98 30.25
N THR A 193 4.10 12.02 31.05
CA THR A 193 4.91 11.25 32.00
C THR A 193 4.55 9.77 31.92
N SER A 194 5.53 8.90 32.20
CA SER A 194 5.33 7.44 32.20
C SER A 194 4.26 7.00 33.22
N GLN A 195 4.29 7.53 34.45
CA GLN A 195 3.29 7.18 35.48
C GLN A 195 1.86 7.58 35.05
N LYS A 196 1.69 8.82 34.56
CA LYS A 196 0.40 9.28 34.01
C LYS A 196 -0.09 8.45 32.82
N THR A 197 0.83 7.93 32.01
CA THR A 197 0.53 7.03 30.88
C THR A 197 -0.04 5.70 31.39
N GLN A 198 0.55 5.13 32.45
CA GLN A 198 0.10 3.88 33.04
C GLN A 198 -1.31 4.01 33.63
N ASP A 199 -1.51 4.99 34.50
CA ASP A 199 -2.80 5.21 35.18
C ASP A 199 -3.93 5.47 34.17
N ALA A 200 -3.69 6.36 33.19
CA ALA A 200 -4.69 6.70 32.20
C ALA A 200 -5.01 5.54 31.25
N THR A 201 -4.03 4.67 30.96
CA THR A 201 -4.25 3.46 30.15
C THR A 201 -5.09 2.43 30.91
N VAL A 202 -4.78 2.20 32.20
CA VAL A 202 -5.54 1.27 33.05
C VAL A 202 -6.99 1.73 33.19
N GLU A 203 -7.23 3.02 33.47
CA GLU A 203 -8.58 3.58 33.60
C GLU A 203 -9.36 3.45 32.27
N GLN A 204 -8.70 3.72 31.14
CA GLN A 204 -9.32 3.57 29.83
C GLN A 204 -9.69 2.11 29.53
N ASN A 205 -8.82 1.15 29.88
CA ASN A 205 -9.07 -0.28 29.69
C ASN A 205 -10.22 -0.77 30.57
N ILE A 206 -10.30 -0.34 31.85
CA ILE A 206 -11.43 -0.64 32.74
C ILE A 206 -12.74 -0.10 32.16
N THR A 207 -12.72 1.12 31.64
CA THR A 207 -13.93 1.73 31.05
C THR A 207 -14.41 0.98 29.81
N LYS A 208 -13.49 0.63 28.91
CA LYS A 208 -13.80 -0.15 27.70
C LYS A 208 -14.27 -1.55 28.02
N SER A 209 -13.60 -2.24 28.95
CA SER A 209 -13.93 -3.60 29.34
C SER A 209 -15.29 -3.69 30.03
N ARG A 210 -15.62 -2.71 30.90
CA ARG A 210 -16.97 -2.57 31.47
C ARG A 210 -18.03 -2.43 30.39
N ARG A 211 -17.83 -1.52 29.42
CA ARG A 211 -18.76 -1.35 28.29
C ARG A 211 -18.94 -2.63 27.47
N ALA A 212 -17.85 -3.35 27.20
CA ALA A 212 -17.90 -4.64 26.52
C ALA A 212 -18.71 -5.67 27.33
N ALA A 213 -18.46 -5.78 28.64
CA ALA A 213 -19.22 -6.67 29.52
C ALA A 213 -20.72 -6.32 29.55
N TYR A 214 -21.07 -5.03 29.65
CA TYR A 214 -22.47 -4.58 29.58
C TYR A 214 -23.13 -4.93 28.24
N SER A 215 -22.40 -4.84 27.13
CA SER A 215 -22.95 -5.20 25.80
C SER A 215 -23.29 -6.69 25.68
N LEU A 216 -22.65 -7.55 26.47
CA LEU A 216 -22.88 -8.99 26.47
C LEU A 216 -24.02 -9.41 27.41
N MET A 217 -24.58 -8.48 28.21
CA MET A 217 -25.72 -8.79 29.08
C MET A 217 -26.92 -9.29 28.27
N SER A 218 -27.19 -8.73 27.10
CA SER A 218 -28.27 -9.19 26.21
C SER A 218 -28.06 -10.60 25.67
N ALA A 219 -26.81 -11.08 25.62
CA ALA A 219 -26.48 -12.44 25.24
C ALA A 219 -26.64 -13.44 26.41
N GLY A 220 -27.17 -13.00 27.55
CA GLY A 220 -27.36 -13.83 28.74
C GLY A 220 -26.20 -13.80 29.73
N MET A 221 -25.26 -12.85 29.62
CA MET A 221 -24.25 -12.60 30.68
C MET A 221 -24.83 -11.80 31.86
N HIS A 222 -25.98 -12.22 32.37
CA HIS A 222 -26.61 -11.71 33.59
C HIS A 222 -26.89 -12.87 34.57
N GLY A 223 -27.05 -12.54 35.86
CA GLY A 223 -27.08 -13.55 36.93
C GLY A 223 -28.32 -14.43 36.99
N GLU A 224 -29.49 -13.96 36.57
CA GLU A 224 -30.75 -14.72 36.64
C GLU A 224 -31.17 -15.20 35.25
N ASN A 225 -31.45 -16.50 35.08
CA ASN A 225 -31.84 -17.11 33.78
C ASN A 225 -30.86 -16.85 32.62
N GLY A 226 -29.58 -16.61 32.94
CA GLY A 226 -28.52 -16.35 31.97
C GLY A 226 -27.86 -17.62 31.45
N LEU A 227 -26.72 -17.44 30.78
CA LEU A 227 -25.86 -18.50 30.29
C LEU A 227 -25.26 -19.34 31.42
N ASP A 228 -24.92 -20.59 31.11
CA ASP A 228 -24.15 -21.46 32.00
C ASP A 228 -22.86 -20.75 32.46
N PRO A 229 -22.47 -20.85 33.75
CA PRO A 229 -21.29 -20.17 34.29
C PRO A 229 -20.00 -20.44 33.51
N SER A 230 -19.83 -21.66 32.98
CA SER A 230 -18.65 -22.02 32.17
C SER A 230 -18.63 -21.23 30.87
N THR A 231 -19.80 -21.05 30.24
CA THR A 231 -19.97 -20.27 29.01
C THR A 231 -19.79 -18.77 29.29
N ALA A 232 -20.34 -18.26 30.40
CA ALA A 232 -20.15 -16.87 30.80
C ALA A 232 -18.68 -16.53 31.09
N ILE A 233 -17.95 -17.43 31.75
CA ILE A 233 -16.50 -17.30 31.96
C ILE A 233 -15.76 -17.30 30.62
N GLN A 234 -16.13 -18.18 29.70
CA GLN A 234 -15.50 -18.24 28.38
C GLN A 234 -15.74 -16.95 27.57
N LEU A 235 -16.94 -16.39 27.61
CA LEU A 235 -17.25 -15.10 26.99
C LEU A 235 -16.44 -13.96 27.62
N PHE A 236 -16.32 -13.93 28.95
CA PHE A 236 -15.49 -12.95 29.64
C PHE A 236 -14.02 -13.04 29.21
N LYS A 237 -13.44 -14.26 29.20
CA LYS A 237 -12.05 -14.50 28.78
C LYS A 237 -11.82 -14.14 27.31
N THR A 238 -12.82 -14.33 26.45
CA THR A 238 -12.70 -14.09 25.00
C THR A 238 -12.85 -12.60 24.65
N PHE A 239 -13.80 -11.89 25.27
CA PHE A 239 -14.16 -10.54 24.86
C PHE A 239 -13.73 -9.44 25.83
N VAL A 240 -13.76 -9.70 27.14
CA VAL A 240 -13.53 -8.67 28.17
C VAL A 240 -12.08 -8.66 28.64
N GLN A 241 -11.51 -9.83 28.91
CA GLN A 241 -10.14 -9.97 29.40
C GLN A 241 -9.07 -9.37 28.45
N PRO A 242 -9.14 -9.57 27.11
CA PRO A 242 -8.14 -8.98 26.21
C PRO A 242 -8.17 -7.45 26.23
N ILE A 243 -9.36 -6.84 26.35
CA ILE A 243 -9.52 -5.38 26.44
C ILE A 243 -8.95 -4.86 27.76
N LEU A 244 -9.22 -5.57 28.87
CA LEU A 244 -8.74 -5.16 30.19
C LEU A 244 -7.22 -5.22 30.30
N THR A 245 -6.60 -6.24 29.70
CA THR A 245 -5.17 -6.54 29.83
C THR A 245 -4.29 -5.94 28.72
N TYR A 246 -4.89 -5.35 27.69
CA TYR A 246 -4.17 -4.79 26.55
C TYR A 246 -3.13 -3.74 26.94
N GLY A 247 -1.88 -3.94 26.54
CA GLY A 247 -0.79 -2.97 26.73
C GLY A 247 -0.18 -2.96 28.14
N LEU A 248 -0.65 -3.83 29.06
CA LEU A 248 -0.05 -3.98 30.38
C LEU A 248 1.36 -4.58 30.31
N GLU A 249 1.70 -5.31 29.25
CA GLU A 249 3.04 -5.83 28.99
C GLU A 249 4.10 -4.73 28.77
N VAL A 250 3.67 -3.52 28.42
CA VAL A 250 4.54 -2.34 28.26
C VAL A 250 4.68 -1.57 29.58
N ILE A 251 3.82 -1.86 30.56
CA ILE A 251 3.85 -1.27 31.89
C ILE A 251 4.84 -2.06 32.75
N LEU A 252 6.07 -1.57 32.83
CA LEU A 252 7.08 -2.13 33.73
C LEU A 252 6.63 -1.92 35.19
N PRO A 253 6.46 -2.98 36.01
CA PRO A 253 6.14 -2.83 37.41
C PRO A 253 7.32 -2.14 38.12
N THR A 254 7.03 -1.05 38.82
CA THR A 254 8.01 -0.41 39.68
C THR A 254 8.19 -1.28 40.92
N SER A 255 9.30 -2.01 41.01
CA SER A 255 9.67 -2.66 42.26
C SER A 255 9.94 -1.55 43.28
N LYS A 256 9.00 -1.35 44.21
CA LYS A 256 9.38 -0.80 45.51
C LYS A 256 10.27 -1.85 46.14
N LYS A 257 11.56 -1.51 46.36
CA LYS A 257 12.42 -2.32 47.21
C LYS A 257 11.68 -2.50 48.54
N PRO A 258 11.49 -3.75 49.03
CA PRO A 258 10.97 -3.95 50.36
C PRO A 258 11.96 -3.32 51.34
N THR A 259 11.45 -2.40 52.15
CA THR A 259 12.15 -1.81 53.31
C THR A 259 12.35 -2.84 54.38
#